data_AF-A0A960YAV6-F1
#
_entry.id   AF-A0A960YAV6-F1
#
_cell.length_a   1.000
_cell.length_b   1.000
_cell.length_c   1.000
_cell.angle_alpha   90.00
_cell.angle_beta   90.00
_cell.angle_gamma   90.00
#
_symmetry.space_group_name_H-M   'P 1'
#
loop_
_entity.id
_entity.type
_entity.pdbx_description
1 polymer ?
#
loop_
_entity_poly.entity_id
_entity_poly.type
_entity_poly.pdbx_seq_one_letter_code
_entity_poly.pdbx_strand_id
1 'polypeptide(L)'
;MIKFRWMMMTMMLACALAMTAIACGGDDDDDDDATDVGTGTLNFYANGEEFGRNGFTTKDGWALSFDGFWANVTGFTAYQAAITEKHPGHPHSDIPEGASHVALVDSYWVNLAEGDDRTLVASMEDVPAGNYNYVNFVLDNTDEGDFAGNTIVWTGTATKDEDTVDFTIALPEQMIFINCLQEVDDAEAGVVEDGGEGSVELTLHADHLFGDADEPEDTVDGVNEFALGFEPFAEYALANGNSIDTTGHDLSEFISDTEKQVFVTALYTIGHSGEGHCDYETYSEDALE
;
A
#
# COMPACT_ATOMS: atom_id res chain seq x y z
N MET A 1 20.99 -13.16 -46.10
CA MET A 1 22.37 -13.00 -46.62
C MET A 1 22.82 -11.62 -46.16
N ILE A 2 23.61 -11.50 -45.11
CA ILE A 2 25.08 -11.40 -45.17
C ILE A 2 25.62 -11.87 -43.81
N LYS A 3 26.61 -12.76 -43.87
CA LYS A 3 27.34 -13.30 -42.72
C LYS A 3 28.45 -12.31 -42.35
N PHE A 4 28.64 -12.02 -41.07
CA PHE A 4 29.93 -11.60 -40.56
C PHE A 4 30.34 -12.48 -39.38
N ARG A 5 31.33 -13.33 -39.65
CA ARG A 5 32.15 -14.04 -38.68
C ARG A 5 33.18 -13.05 -38.15
N TRP A 6 33.51 -13.12 -36.86
CA TRP A 6 34.87 -13.08 -36.30
C TRP A 6 34.72 -13.39 -34.80
N MET A 7 35.11 -14.57 -34.34
CA MET A 7 36.47 -15.07 -34.08
C MET A 7 36.81 -14.91 -32.59
N MET A 8 36.76 -16.05 -31.91
CA MET A 8 37.29 -16.35 -30.58
C MET A 8 38.61 -15.63 -30.31
N MET A 9 38.75 -15.07 -29.11
CA MET A 9 40.04 -15.08 -28.42
C MET A 9 39.81 -15.32 -26.93
N THR A 10 39.89 -16.59 -26.56
CA THR A 10 40.06 -17.08 -25.20
C THR A 10 41.42 -16.60 -24.69
N MET A 11 41.43 -15.87 -23.57
CA MET A 11 42.67 -15.59 -22.85
C MET A 11 42.44 -15.92 -21.37
N MET A 12 42.77 -17.15 -21.00
CA MET A 12 43.04 -17.53 -19.62
C MET A 12 44.29 -16.79 -19.17
N LEU A 13 44.17 -15.99 -18.11
CA LEU A 13 45.32 -15.53 -17.34
C LEU A 13 45.11 -15.97 -15.89
N ALA A 14 45.71 -17.11 -15.56
CA ALA A 14 45.95 -17.50 -14.18
C ALA A 14 47.10 -16.64 -13.65
N CYS A 15 46.82 -15.83 -12.63
CA CYS A 15 47.84 -15.16 -11.85
C CYS A 15 47.75 -15.67 -10.41
N ALA A 16 48.61 -16.64 -10.09
CA ALA A 16 48.93 -17.06 -8.75
C ALA A 16 50.27 -16.41 -8.38
N LEU A 17 50.29 -15.53 -7.38
CA LEU A 17 51.44 -15.00 -6.62
C LEU A 17 50.87 -13.91 -5.69
N ALA A 18 51.24 -13.72 -4.43
CA ALA A 18 52.13 -14.36 -3.50
C ALA A 18 51.64 -13.97 -2.09
N MET A 19 51.71 -14.87 -1.12
CA MET A 19 51.59 -14.49 0.28
C MET A 19 52.83 -13.69 0.70
N THR A 20 52.63 -12.46 1.12
CA THR A 20 53.61 -11.72 1.94
C THR A 20 52.86 -11.12 3.12
N ALA A 21 53.02 -11.77 4.28
CA ALA A 21 52.71 -11.17 5.57
C ALA A 21 53.69 -10.03 5.82
N ILE A 22 53.17 -8.81 5.96
CA ILE A 22 53.86 -7.68 6.56
C ILE A 22 53.09 -7.35 7.83
N ALA A 23 53.70 -7.72 8.95
CA ALA A 23 53.34 -7.27 10.27
C ALA A 23 54.05 -5.92 10.53
N CYS A 24 53.24 -4.87 10.67
CA CYS A 24 53.49 -3.61 11.38
C CYS A 24 52.07 -3.20 11.84
N GLY A 25 51.73 -3.18 13.13
CA GLY A 25 52.41 -2.42 14.17
C GLY A 25 51.77 -1.04 14.25
N GLY A 26 50.51 -1.01 14.71
CA GLY A 26 49.73 0.18 15.00
C GLY A 26 48.62 -0.23 15.96
N ASP A 27 48.76 0.16 17.22
CA ASP A 27 47.70 0.12 18.23
C ASP A 27 46.67 1.17 17.82
N ASP A 28 45.63 0.76 17.10
CA ASP A 28 44.40 1.52 16.95
C ASP A 28 43.30 0.62 17.52
N ASP A 29 43.05 0.78 18.82
CA ASP A 29 41.81 0.35 19.48
C ASP A 29 40.66 1.22 18.93
N ASP A 30 40.30 0.98 17.67
CA ASP A 30 38.98 1.36 17.15
C ASP A 30 38.03 0.24 17.57
N ASP A 31 37.46 0.45 18.75
CA ASP A 31 36.30 -0.24 19.31
C ASP A 31 35.09 0.03 18.39
N ASP A 32 35.11 -0.53 17.18
CA ASP A 32 33.91 -0.76 16.36
C ASP A 32 33.11 -1.88 17.05
N ASP A 33 32.48 -1.53 18.18
CA ASP A 33 31.46 -2.32 18.85
C ASP A 33 30.18 -2.22 18.00
N ALA A 34 30.26 -2.73 16.76
CA ALA A 34 29.09 -3.08 15.98
C ALA A 34 28.43 -4.22 16.72
N THR A 35 27.53 -3.88 17.65
CA THR A 35 26.64 -4.83 18.28
C THR A 35 25.97 -5.61 17.15
N ASP A 36 26.28 -6.90 17.06
CA ASP A 36 25.64 -7.83 16.15
C ASP A 36 24.14 -7.84 16.52
N VAL A 37 23.38 -7.01 15.81
CA VAL A 37 21.92 -7.04 15.89
C VAL A 37 21.53 -8.29 15.13
N GLY A 38 21.06 -9.30 15.85
CA GLY A 38 20.62 -10.56 15.26
C GLY A 38 19.62 -10.33 14.13
N THR A 39 19.36 -11.34 13.32
CA THR A 39 18.49 -11.19 12.13
C THR A 39 17.31 -12.13 12.20
N GLY A 40 16.16 -11.71 11.69
CA GLY A 40 14.95 -12.51 11.59
C GLY A 40 14.25 -12.34 10.24
N THR A 41 12.96 -12.64 10.23
CA THR A 41 12.09 -12.48 9.06
C THR A 41 11.06 -11.38 9.31
N LEU A 42 10.83 -10.52 8.32
CA LEU A 42 9.74 -9.55 8.34
C LEU A 42 8.71 -9.88 7.25
N ASN A 43 7.47 -10.09 7.67
CA ASN A 43 6.33 -10.33 6.77
C ASN A 43 5.57 -9.04 6.49
N PHE A 44 5.27 -8.79 5.23
CA PHE A 44 4.51 -7.63 4.77
C PHE A 44 3.09 -8.08 4.42
N TYR A 45 2.09 -7.50 5.07
CA TYR A 45 0.68 -7.79 4.85
C TYR A 45 -0.09 -6.60 4.29
N ALA A 46 -1.13 -6.89 3.53
CA ALA A 46 -2.11 -5.93 3.06
C ALA A 46 -3.52 -6.37 3.50
N ASN A 47 -4.33 -5.42 3.96
CA ASN A 47 -5.62 -5.69 4.57
C ASN A 47 -6.68 -4.71 4.06
N GLY A 48 -7.86 -5.21 3.69
CA GLY A 48 -9.06 -4.40 3.40
C GLY A 48 -10.10 -4.45 4.53
N GLU A 49 -9.69 -5.02 5.67
CA GLU A 49 -10.52 -5.30 6.84
C GLU A 49 -11.79 -6.10 6.54
N GLU A 50 -12.70 -6.13 7.51
CA GLU A 50 -14.01 -6.76 7.34
C GLU A 50 -14.82 -6.06 6.24
N PHE A 51 -14.65 -4.75 6.05
CA PHE A 51 -15.32 -3.99 4.99
C PHE A 51 -15.04 -4.55 3.59
N GLY A 52 -13.76 -4.83 3.28
CA GLY A 52 -13.34 -5.39 2.01
C GLY A 52 -13.76 -6.84 1.80
N ARG A 53 -13.74 -7.66 2.86
CA ARG A 53 -14.04 -9.11 2.79
C ARG A 53 -15.52 -9.44 2.87
N ASN A 54 -16.24 -8.80 3.80
CA ASN A 54 -17.64 -9.12 4.10
C ASN A 54 -18.61 -8.16 3.40
N GLY A 55 -18.11 -7.05 2.85
CA GLY A 55 -18.95 -5.95 2.43
C GLY A 55 -19.54 -5.20 3.62
N PHE A 56 -20.29 -4.14 3.34
CA PHE A 56 -20.88 -3.28 4.36
C PHE A 56 -22.03 -2.45 3.80
N THR A 57 -22.76 -1.76 4.67
CA THR A 57 -23.79 -0.82 4.24
C THR A 57 -23.23 0.60 4.27
N THR A 58 -23.27 1.27 3.13
CA THR A 58 -22.77 2.64 2.95
C THR A 58 -23.61 3.66 3.73
N LYS A 59 -23.09 4.87 3.93
CA LYS A 59 -23.83 5.96 4.61
C LYS A 59 -25.19 6.29 3.99
N ASP A 60 -25.37 6.00 2.70
CA ASP A 60 -26.61 6.21 1.96
C ASP A 60 -27.47 4.94 1.83
N GLY A 61 -27.11 3.86 2.50
CA GLY A 61 -27.93 2.66 2.68
C GLY A 61 -27.81 1.61 1.58
N TRP A 62 -26.76 1.66 0.76
CA TRP A 62 -26.43 0.59 -0.18
C TRP A 62 -25.62 -0.49 0.51
N ALA A 63 -26.09 -1.73 0.48
CA ALA A 63 -25.31 -2.88 0.91
C ALA A 63 -24.35 -3.28 -0.22
N LEU A 64 -23.06 -3.06 -0.03
CA LEU A 64 -21.99 -3.47 -0.93
C LEU A 64 -21.50 -4.87 -0.59
N SER A 65 -21.21 -5.65 -1.62
CA SER A 65 -20.47 -6.90 -1.54
C SER A 65 -19.39 -6.87 -2.62
N PHE A 66 -18.14 -7.11 -2.23
CA PHE A 66 -17.01 -7.09 -3.16
C PHE A 66 -16.71 -8.51 -3.66
N ASP A 67 -16.71 -8.66 -4.98
CA ASP A 67 -16.08 -9.81 -5.65
C ASP A 67 -14.55 -9.64 -5.71
N GLY A 68 -14.09 -8.39 -5.65
CA GLY A 68 -12.68 -8.03 -5.70
C GLY A 68 -12.43 -6.61 -5.19
N PHE A 69 -11.38 -6.47 -4.41
CA PHE A 69 -10.83 -5.19 -3.97
C PHE A 69 -9.32 -5.25 -4.24
N TRP A 70 -8.94 -4.86 -5.45
CA TRP A 70 -7.58 -4.97 -5.95
C TRP A 70 -6.81 -3.69 -5.73
N ALA A 71 -5.58 -3.78 -5.24
CA ALA A 71 -4.66 -2.65 -5.14
C ALA A 71 -3.29 -3.07 -5.64
N ASN A 72 -2.64 -2.20 -6.43
CA ASN A 72 -1.25 -2.37 -6.82
C ASN A 72 -0.35 -1.62 -5.86
N VAL A 73 0.24 -2.36 -4.91
CA VAL A 73 1.12 -1.81 -3.90
C VAL A 73 2.55 -1.79 -4.42
N THR A 74 3.20 -0.65 -4.31
CA THR A 74 4.62 -0.46 -4.64
C THR A 74 5.34 0.27 -3.52
N GLY A 75 6.66 0.09 -3.42
CA GLY A 75 7.49 0.81 -2.46
C GLY A 75 7.13 0.55 -0.99
N PHE A 76 6.49 -0.59 -0.69
CA PHE A 76 6.07 -0.94 0.67
C PHE A 76 7.31 -1.06 1.57
N THR A 77 7.47 -0.07 2.45
CA THR A 77 8.67 0.14 3.25
C THR A 77 8.31 0.14 4.72
N ALA A 78 8.97 -0.69 5.50
CA ALA A 78 8.92 -0.70 6.96
C ALA A 78 10.18 -0.04 7.53
N TYR A 79 10.04 0.77 8.56
CA TYR A 79 11.18 1.43 9.19
C TYR A 79 11.01 1.61 10.69
N GLN A 80 12.14 1.66 11.40
CA GLN A 80 12.18 1.85 12.84
C GLN A 80 12.34 3.34 13.15
N ALA A 81 11.41 3.97 13.87
CA ALA A 81 11.56 5.37 14.27
C ALA A 81 11.19 5.58 15.75
N ALA A 82 11.88 6.53 16.41
CA ALA A 82 11.55 6.89 17.78
C ALA A 82 10.11 7.44 17.84
N ILE A 83 9.28 6.88 18.74
CA ILE A 83 7.94 7.40 19.01
C ILE A 83 8.10 8.65 19.88
N THR A 84 8.49 9.76 19.28
CA THR A 84 8.58 11.05 19.96
C THR A 84 7.83 12.09 19.13
N GLU A 85 6.50 12.07 19.22
CA GLU A 85 5.53 12.99 18.60
C GLU A 85 5.33 12.86 17.06
N LYS A 86 4.05 12.98 16.62
CA LYS A 86 3.64 13.01 15.21
C LYS A 86 4.38 14.13 14.46
N HIS A 87 4.93 13.82 13.30
CA HIS A 87 5.80 14.73 12.55
C HIS A 87 5.34 14.84 11.08
N PRO A 88 5.33 16.04 10.45
CA PRO A 88 4.97 16.18 9.04
C PRO A 88 6.19 15.96 8.11
N GLY A 89 6.00 15.21 7.01
CA GLY A 89 6.87 15.20 5.82
C GLY A 89 7.00 13.84 5.10
N HIS A 90 6.91 13.82 3.75
CA HIS A 90 7.06 12.65 2.85
C HIS A 90 8.37 12.64 2.01
N PRO A 91 8.65 11.63 1.17
CA PRO A 91 9.58 10.57 1.52
C PRO A 91 10.93 10.63 0.77
N HIS A 92 11.84 9.81 1.31
CA HIS A 92 13.17 9.42 0.82
C HIS A 92 14.36 10.37 1.01
N SER A 93 14.28 11.36 1.91
CA SER A 93 15.47 12.12 2.35
C SER A 93 15.70 12.24 3.86
N ASP A 94 14.76 11.81 4.71
CA ASP A 94 14.82 12.12 6.15
C ASP A 94 14.44 10.93 7.05
N ILE A 95 14.84 9.71 6.66
CA ILE A 95 14.93 8.60 7.62
C ILE A 95 15.99 9.03 8.66
N PRO A 96 15.68 9.06 9.98
CA PRO A 96 16.67 9.44 10.99
C PRO A 96 17.93 8.61 10.81
N GLU A 97 19.08 9.29 10.77
CA GLU A 97 20.38 8.62 10.70
C GLU A 97 20.48 7.63 11.89
N GLY A 98 20.50 6.33 11.59
CA GLY A 98 20.47 5.24 12.59
C GLY A 98 19.20 4.37 12.61
N ALA A 99 18.17 4.66 11.82
CA ALA A 99 16.98 3.82 11.67
C ALA A 99 17.17 2.74 10.58
N SER A 100 17.07 1.47 10.96
CA SER A 100 16.98 0.35 10.01
C SER A 100 15.65 0.42 9.23
N HIS A 101 15.69 0.18 7.91
CA HIS A 101 14.50 0.07 7.05
C HIS A 101 14.58 -1.16 6.16
N VAL A 102 13.42 -1.67 5.75
CA VAL A 102 13.27 -2.80 4.83
C VAL A 102 12.19 -2.42 3.82
N ALA A 103 12.45 -2.57 2.53
CA ALA A 103 11.52 -2.18 1.48
C ALA A 103 11.35 -3.30 0.46
N LEU A 104 10.11 -3.48 0.01
CA LEU A 104 9.80 -4.27 -1.18
C LEU A 104 10.04 -3.40 -2.42
N VAL A 105 10.81 -3.93 -3.38
CA VAL A 105 11.24 -3.18 -4.58
C VAL A 105 10.37 -3.41 -5.81
N ASP A 106 9.47 -4.39 -5.76
CA ASP A 106 8.57 -4.76 -6.85
C ASP A 106 7.16 -4.16 -6.65
N SER A 107 6.30 -4.38 -7.64
CA SER A 107 4.87 -4.07 -7.59
C SER A 107 4.05 -5.33 -7.29
N TYR A 108 3.05 -5.19 -6.43
CA TYR A 108 2.23 -6.31 -5.95
C TYR A 108 0.75 -5.99 -6.12
N TRP A 109 0.09 -6.67 -7.05
CA TRP A 109 -1.36 -6.70 -7.11
C TRP A 109 -1.89 -7.65 -6.04
N VAL A 110 -2.65 -7.10 -5.09
CA VAL A 110 -3.26 -7.85 -3.98
C VAL A 110 -4.77 -7.70 -4.02
N ASN A 111 -5.50 -8.80 -3.77
CA ASN A 111 -6.94 -8.76 -3.57
C ASN A 111 -7.24 -8.71 -2.07
N LEU A 112 -7.75 -7.58 -1.62
CA LEU A 112 -8.09 -7.33 -0.22
C LEU A 112 -9.47 -7.87 0.18
N ALA A 113 -10.26 -8.33 -0.80
CA ALA A 113 -11.53 -9.02 -0.56
C ALA A 113 -11.37 -10.55 -0.40
N GLU A 114 -10.18 -11.10 -0.69
CA GLU A 114 -9.90 -12.52 -0.58
C GLU A 114 -9.37 -12.93 0.80
N GLY A 115 -9.61 -14.19 1.16
CA GLY A 115 -9.11 -14.80 2.40
C GLY A 115 -10.01 -14.55 3.61
N ASP A 116 -9.67 -15.22 4.71
CA ASP A 116 -10.34 -15.07 6.01
C ASP A 116 -9.63 -14.03 6.91
N ASP A 117 -8.50 -13.50 6.45
CA ASP A 117 -7.58 -12.62 7.19
C ASP A 117 -6.80 -11.73 6.19
N ARG A 118 -5.85 -10.92 6.67
CA ARG A 118 -4.92 -10.13 5.88
C ARG A 118 -4.12 -10.97 4.86
N THR A 119 -3.81 -10.35 3.72
CA THR A 119 -3.09 -10.99 2.61
C THR A 119 -1.57 -10.79 2.75
N LEU A 120 -0.80 -11.89 2.73
CA LEU A 120 0.65 -11.83 2.69
C LEU A 120 1.12 -11.31 1.32
N VAL A 121 1.78 -10.15 1.32
CA VAL A 121 2.39 -9.53 0.13
C VAL A 121 3.74 -10.18 -0.17
N ALA A 122 4.62 -10.22 0.84
CA ALA A 122 5.96 -10.77 0.74
C ALA A 122 6.56 -11.05 2.13
N SER A 123 7.62 -11.86 2.14
CA SER A 123 8.45 -12.10 3.32
C SER A 123 9.90 -11.74 3.00
N MET A 124 10.57 -11.05 3.92
CA MET A 124 11.97 -10.67 3.81
C MET A 124 12.77 -11.37 4.90
N GLU A 125 13.73 -12.20 4.50
CA GLU A 125 14.69 -12.87 5.40
C GLU A 125 15.89 -11.95 5.71
N ASP A 126 16.69 -12.35 6.70
CA ASP A 126 17.91 -11.64 7.14
C ASP A 126 17.67 -10.16 7.51
N VAL A 127 16.46 -9.85 8.01
CA VAL A 127 16.06 -8.52 8.45
C VAL A 127 16.68 -8.25 9.83
N PRO A 128 17.37 -7.12 10.05
CA PRO A 128 17.90 -6.79 11.37
C PRO A 128 16.81 -6.80 12.45
N ALA A 129 17.07 -7.45 13.57
CA ALA A 129 16.20 -7.44 14.72
C ALA A 129 15.95 -5.99 15.19
N GLY A 130 14.72 -5.70 15.60
CA GLY A 130 14.30 -4.38 16.01
C GLY A 130 12.79 -4.18 15.93
N ASN A 131 12.35 -2.92 15.98
CA ASN A 131 10.94 -2.56 16.01
C ASN A 131 10.58 -1.64 14.84
N TYR A 132 10.00 -2.24 13.79
CA TYR A 132 9.50 -1.64 12.57
C TYR A 132 8.08 -1.11 12.78
N ASN A 133 7.99 0.03 13.47
CA ASN A 133 6.73 0.60 13.93
C ASN A 133 6.04 1.53 12.93
N TYR A 134 6.64 1.79 11.76
CA TYR A 134 6.02 2.59 10.72
C TYR A 134 6.12 1.92 9.35
N VAL A 135 5.13 2.19 8.51
CA VAL A 135 5.18 1.85 7.08
C VAL A 135 4.86 3.03 6.18
N ASN A 136 5.42 2.96 4.99
CA ASN A 136 5.07 3.79 3.84
C ASN A 136 4.73 2.86 2.67
N PHE A 137 3.80 3.27 1.81
CA PHE A 137 3.48 2.54 0.59
C PHE A 137 2.88 3.47 -0.46
N VAL A 138 2.91 3.02 -1.71
CA VAL A 138 2.35 3.75 -2.85
C VAL A 138 1.36 2.84 -3.56
N LEU A 139 0.18 3.38 -3.86
CA LEU A 139 -0.70 2.78 -4.85
C LEU A 139 -0.34 3.41 -6.20
N ASP A 140 0.25 2.62 -7.09
CA ASP A 140 0.73 3.10 -8.38
C ASP A 140 0.14 2.27 -9.51
N ASN A 141 0.10 2.81 -10.72
CA ASN A 141 -0.42 2.08 -11.86
C ASN A 141 0.65 1.12 -12.41
N THR A 142 0.21 0.20 -13.26
CA THR A 142 1.09 -0.65 -14.06
C THR A 142 0.68 -0.61 -15.51
N ASP A 143 1.64 -0.76 -16.42
CA ASP A 143 1.40 -0.80 -17.86
C ASP A 143 0.89 -2.18 -18.35
N GLU A 144 0.90 -3.19 -17.48
CA GLU A 144 0.62 -4.58 -17.84
C GLU A 144 -0.35 -5.28 -16.86
N GLY A 145 -1.06 -6.31 -17.35
CA GLY A 145 -2.02 -7.09 -16.57
C GLY A 145 -3.48 -6.68 -16.77
N ASP A 146 -4.38 -7.37 -16.08
CA ASP A 146 -5.84 -7.21 -16.24
C ASP A 146 -6.34 -5.84 -15.79
N PHE A 147 -5.57 -5.16 -14.93
CA PHE A 147 -5.87 -3.83 -14.40
C PHE A 147 -4.89 -2.75 -14.90
N ALA A 148 -4.25 -2.96 -16.04
CA ALA A 148 -3.30 -2.00 -16.61
C ALA A 148 -3.90 -0.58 -16.68
N GLY A 149 -3.10 0.42 -16.28
CA GLY A 149 -3.51 1.82 -16.17
C GLY A 149 -4.25 2.20 -14.89
N ASN A 150 -4.53 1.25 -13.99
CA ASN A 150 -5.21 1.50 -12.72
C ASN A 150 -4.30 1.19 -11.52
N THR A 151 -4.53 1.87 -10.40
CA THR A 151 -3.85 1.68 -9.11
C THR A 151 -4.70 0.84 -8.15
N ILE A 152 -6.01 1.00 -8.23
CA ILE A 152 -6.99 0.37 -7.36
C ILE A 152 -8.27 0.07 -8.14
N VAL A 153 -8.89 -1.08 -7.88
CA VAL A 153 -10.09 -1.55 -8.57
C VAL A 153 -11.02 -2.26 -7.58
N TRP A 154 -12.26 -1.80 -7.48
CA TRP A 154 -13.33 -2.50 -6.78
C TRP A 154 -14.31 -3.11 -7.77
N THR A 155 -14.61 -4.39 -7.59
CA THR A 155 -15.64 -5.10 -8.37
C THR A 155 -16.64 -5.72 -7.41
N GLY A 156 -17.92 -5.70 -7.74
CA GLY A 156 -18.92 -6.34 -6.89
C GLY A 156 -20.36 -5.99 -7.23
N THR A 157 -21.21 -6.13 -6.23
CA THR A 157 -22.64 -5.84 -6.31
C THR A 157 -23.06 -4.91 -5.18
N ALA A 158 -23.87 -3.91 -5.51
CA ALA A 158 -24.53 -3.03 -4.55
C ALA A 158 -26.04 -3.26 -4.58
N THR A 159 -26.67 -3.34 -3.40
CA THR A 159 -28.13 -3.54 -3.29
C THR A 159 -28.77 -2.54 -2.33
N LYS A 160 -29.95 -2.06 -2.69
CA LYS A 160 -30.79 -1.19 -1.85
C LYS A 160 -32.25 -1.42 -2.24
N ASP A 161 -33.08 -1.80 -1.26
CA ASP A 161 -34.46 -2.23 -1.50
C ASP A 161 -34.59 -3.34 -2.57
N GLU A 162 -35.22 -3.04 -3.72
CA GLU A 162 -35.36 -3.97 -4.86
C GLU A 162 -34.30 -3.72 -5.95
N ASP A 163 -33.48 -2.68 -5.80
CA ASP A 163 -32.46 -2.31 -6.76
C ASP A 163 -31.17 -3.09 -6.53
N THR A 164 -30.52 -3.43 -7.64
CA THR A 164 -29.26 -4.15 -7.68
C THR A 164 -28.42 -3.56 -8.80
N VAL A 165 -27.16 -3.25 -8.49
CA VAL A 165 -26.19 -2.65 -9.39
C VAL A 165 -24.91 -3.49 -9.35
N ASP A 166 -24.48 -3.98 -10.51
CA ASP A 166 -23.15 -4.58 -10.66
C ASP A 166 -22.13 -3.47 -10.94
N PHE A 167 -21.03 -3.42 -10.20
CA PHE A 167 -20.04 -2.34 -10.34
C PHE A 167 -18.63 -2.85 -10.61
N THR A 168 -17.91 -2.08 -11.42
CA THR A 168 -16.45 -2.03 -11.51
C THR A 168 -16.04 -0.56 -11.42
N ILE A 169 -15.38 -0.19 -10.32
CA ILE A 169 -14.85 1.15 -10.10
C ILE A 169 -13.33 1.01 -10.10
N ALA A 170 -12.68 1.53 -11.13
CA ALA A 170 -11.25 1.46 -11.37
C ALA A 170 -10.66 2.86 -11.51
N LEU A 171 -9.51 3.09 -10.90
CA LEU A 171 -8.91 4.43 -10.75
C LEU A 171 -7.45 4.44 -11.19
N PRO A 172 -7.02 5.42 -12.00
CA PRO A 172 -5.63 5.59 -12.40
C PRO A 172 -4.78 6.43 -11.43
N GLU A 173 -5.39 7.07 -10.43
CA GLU A 173 -4.70 8.02 -9.57
C GLU A 173 -3.65 7.34 -8.70
N GLN A 174 -2.42 7.84 -8.77
CA GLN A 174 -1.35 7.45 -7.86
C GLN A 174 -1.61 8.07 -6.48
N MET A 175 -1.43 7.27 -5.43
CA MET A 175 -1.58 7.69 -4.04
C MET A 175 -0.34 7.31 -3.23
N ILE A 176 0.18 8.25 -2.45
CA ILE A 176 1.38 8.05 -1.63
C ILE A 176 0.98 8.19 -0.16
N PHE A 177 1.16 7.10 0.58
CA PHE A 177 0.85 7.00 2.01
C PHE A 177 2.15 6.82 2.79
N ILE A 178 2.31 7.62 3.84
CA ILE A 178 3.51 7.58 4.67
C ILE A 178 3.18 7.65 6.16
N ASN A 179 4.21 7.45 6.99
CA ASN A 179 4.14 7.65 8.43
C ASN A 179 2.96 6.89 9.07
N CYS A 180 2.57 5.78 8.44
CA CYS A 180 1.50 4.94 8.94
C CYS A 180 2.05 4.21 10.16
N LEU A 181 1.67 4.68 11.35
CA LEU A 181 2.04 4.03 12.60
C LEU A 181 1.35 2.66 12.65
N GLN A 182 2.09 1.60 12.99
CA GLN A 182 1.51 0.28 13.20
C GLN A 182 0.56 0.30 14.42
N GLU A 183 -0.74 0.50 14.19
CA GLU A 183 -1.80 0.36 15.18
C GLU A 183 -2.63 -0.89 14.86
N VAL A 184 -1.93 -2.02 14.76
CA VAL A 184 -2.53 -3.34 14.59
C VAL A 184 -2.77 -3.94 15.98
N ASP A 185 -3.92 -4.57 16.21
CA ASP A 185 -4.22 -5.31 17.46
C ASP A 185 -3.46 -6.66 17.50
N ASP A 186 -2.14 -6.57 17.33
CA ASP A 186 -1.18 -7.67 17.40
C ASP A 186 0.05 -7.20 18.18
N ALA A 187 0.33 -7.89 19.29
CA ALA A 187 1.44 -7.57 20.18
C ALA A 187 2.82 -7.77 19.53
N GLU A 188 2.88 -8.48 18.39
CA GLU A 188 4.10 -8.75 17.63
C GLU A 188 4.23 -7.87 16.37
N ALA A 189 3.29 -6.94 16.15
CA ALA A 189 3.34 -6.00 15.04
C ALA A 189 4.63 -5.16 15.08
N GLY A 190 5.38 -5.20 13.98
CA GLY A 190 6.65 -4.51 13.77
C GLY A 190 7.86 -5.14 14.48
N VAL A 191 7.69 -6.09 15.40
CA VAL A 191 8.80 -6.58 16.23
C VAL A 191 9.49 -7.78 15.57
N VAL A 192 10.78 -7.63 15.25
CA VAL A 192 11.65 -8.72 14.76
C VAL A 192 12.66 -9.08 15.85
N GLU A 193 12.58 -10.29 16.38
CA GLU A 193 13.59 -10.84 17.29
C GLU A 193 14.70 -11.59 16.54
N ASP A 194 15.84 -11.86 17.20
CA ASP A 194 16.92 -12.68 16.61
C ASP A 194 16.43 -14.10 16.30
N GLY A 195 16.46 -14.46 15.01
CA GLY A 195 15.89 -15.70 14.48
C GLY A 195 14.36 -15.79 14.53
N GLY A 196 13.68 -14.71 14.91
CA GLY A 196 12.22 -14.62 15.03
C GLY A 196 11.54 -14.13 13.75
N GLU A 197 10.21 -14.08 13.80
CA GLU A 197 9.37 -13.50 12.76
C GLU A 197 8.65 -12.27 13.32
N GLY A 198 8.58 -11.21 12.51
CA GLY A 198 7.74 -10.04 12.75
C GLY A 198 6.82 -9.80 11.58
N SER A 199 5.83 -8.92 11.75
CA SER A 199 4.93 -8.54 10.67
C SER A 199 4.64 -7.05 10.65
N VAL A 200 4.46 -6.48 9.47
CA VAL A 200 3.90 -5.14 9.28
C VAL A 200 2.72 -5.21 8.33
N GLU A 201 1.81 -4.26 8.50
CA GLU A 201 0.58 -4.21 7.73
C GLU A 201 0.37 -2.84 7.10
N LEU A 202 -0.13 -2.82 5.86
CA LEU A 202 -0.89 -1.71 5.31
C LEU A 202 -2.38 -2.09 5.28
N THR A 203 -3.23 -1.10 5.48
CA THR A 203 -4.68 -1.27 5.50
C THR A 203 -5.32 -0.24 4.57
N LEU A 204 -6.29 -0.66 3.76
CA LEU A 204 -7.10 0.22 2.91
C LEU A 204 -8.57 0.17 3.36
N HIS A 205 -9.04 1.27 3.93
CA HIS A 205 -10.37 1.42 4.51
C HIS A 205 -11.38 1.92 3.45
N ALA A 206 -12.30 1.03 3.05
CA ALA A 206 -13.27 1.34 1.97
C ALA A 206 -14.46 2.19 2.45
N ASP A 207 -14.79 2.12 3.73
CA ASP A 207 -15.75 2.96 4.44
C ASP A 207 -15.38 4.45 4.36
N HIS A 208 -14.09 4.80 4.24
CA HIS A 208 -13.70 6.18 3.96
C HIS A 208 -14.28 6.73 2.64
N LEU A 209 -14.52 5.87 1.64
CA LEU A 209 -15.08 6.25 0.34
C LEU A 209 -16.60 6.30 0.35
N PHE A 210 -17.21 5.26 0.92
CA PHE A 210 -18.64 5.02 0.81
C PHE A 210 -19.41 5.30 2.11
N GLY A 211 -18.70 5.58 3.20
CA GLY A 211 -19.24 5.81 4.53
C GLY A 211 -19.76 4.53 5.16
N ASP A 212 -20.16 4.58 6.42
CA ASP A 212 -20.73 3.47 7.16
C ASP A 212 -22.11 3.87 7.70
N ALA A 213 -23.15 3.11 7.35
CA ALA A 213 -24.50 3.29 7.89
C ALA A 213 -24.59 3.08 9.41
N ASP A 214 -23.67 2.32 9.99
CA ASP A 214 -23.63 2.04 11.42
C ASP A 214 -22.98 3.20 12.22
N GLU A 215 -22.27 4.12 11.55
CA GLU A 215 -21.73 5.32 12.16
C GLU A 215 -22.75 6.47 12.29
N PRO A 216 -22.83 7.16 13.44
CA PRO A 216 -23.71 8.33 13.60
C PRO A 216 -23.33 9.47 12.64
N GLU A 217 -24.33 10.03 11.95
CA GLU A 217 -24.17 11.18 11.02
C GLU A 217 -23.58 12.45 11.68
N ASP A 218 -23.69 12.60 13.00
CA ASP A 218 -23.24 13.78 13.76
C ASP A 218 -21.88 13.61 14.44
N THR A 219 -21.16 12.54 14.11
CA THR A 219 -19.78 12.34 14.56
C THR A 219 -18.88 13.34 13.86
N VAL A 220 -18.40 14.35 14.61
CA VAL A 220 -17.38 15.29 14.14
C VAL A 220 -16.11 14.50 13.84
N ASP A 221 -15.54 14.69 12.65
CA ASP A 221 -14.40 13.91 12.14
C ASP A 221 -14.72 12.42 11.92
N GLY A 222 -16.01 12.04 11.83
CA GLY A 222 -16.43 10.66 11.54
C GLY A 222 -16.24 10.29 10.07
N VAL A 223 -16.22 8.98 9.76
CA VAL A 223 -15.94 8.48 8.40
C VAL A 223 -16.95 9.01 7.38
N ASN A 224 -18.18 9.21 7.84
CA ASN A 224 -19.30 9.70 7.04
C ASN A 224 -19.18 11.18 6.63
N GLU A 225 -18.36 11.99 7.28
CA GLU A 225 -18.22 13.42 6.96
C GLU A 225 -17.60 13.61 5.57
N PHE A 226 -16.60 12.77 5.23
CA PHE A 226 -15.81 12.91 4.00
C PHE A 226 -16.18 11.90 2.91
N ALA A 227 -16.88 10.83 3.28
CA ALA A 227 -17.34 9.82 2.32
C ALA A 227 -18.37 10.36 1.33
N LEU A 228 -18.21 9.96 0.06
CA LEU A 228 -19.18 10.26 -0.99
C LEU A 228 -20.50 9.48 -0.77
N GLY A 229 -20.38 8.21 -0.40
CA GLY A 229 -21.48 7.25 -0.54
C GLY A 229 -21.46 6.53 -1.90
N PHE A 230 -22.38 5.57 -2.07
CA PHE A 230 -22.52 4.82 -3.33
C PHE A 230 -23.68 5.33 -4.20
N GLU A 231 -24.59 6.15 -3.66
CA GLU A 231 -25.77 6.66 -4.36
C GLU A 231 -25.43 7.34 -5.70
N PRO A 232 -24.38 8.18 -5.83
CA PRO A 232 -24.05 8.79 -7.13
C PRO A 232 -23.74 7.76 -8.22
N PHE A 233 -23.01 6.69 -7.89
CA PHE A 233 -22.72 5.61 -8.82
C PHE A 233 -23.96 4.78 -9.14
N ALA A 234 -24.81 4.53 -8.14
CA ALA A 234 -26.05 3.80 -8.33
C ALA A 234 -27.05 4.56 -9.21
N GLU A 235 -27.21 5.88 -9.02
CA GLU A 235 -28.07 6.73 -9.86
C GLU A 235 -27.66 6.62 -11.34
N TYR A 236 -26.36 6.69 -11.63
CA TYR A 236 -25.85 6.48 -12.97
C TYR A 236 -26.17 5.06 -13.48
N ALA A 237 -25.85 4.03 -12.70
CA ALA A 237 -26.01 2.64 -13.12
C ALA A 237 -27.48 2.29 -13.39
N LEU A 238 -28.40 2.70 -12.53
CA LEU A 238 -29.85 2.46 -12.69
C LEU A 238 -30.41 3.16 -13.94
N ALA A 239 -29.84 4.30 -14.33
CA ALA A 239 -30.18 4.95 -15.60
C ALA A 239 -29.58 4.24 -16.84
N ASN A 240 -28.53 3.43 -16.65
CA ASN A 240 -27.71 2.85 -17.72
C ASN A 240 -27.67 1.31 -17.74
N GLY A 241 -28.72 0.67 -17.23
CA GLY A 241 -28.88 -0.79 -17.35
C GLY A 241 -28.36 -1.59 -16.15
N ASN A 242 -28.39 -0.99 -14.97
CA ASN A 242 -28.07 -1.60 -13.68
C ASN A 242 -26.60 -2.05 -13.55
N SER A 243 -25.70 -1.37 -14.26
CA SER A 243 -24.27 -1.64 -14.12
C SER A 243 -23.44 -0.39 -14.39
N ILE A 244 -22.26 -0.34 -13.78
CA ILE A 244 -21.24 0.67 -14.00
C ILE A 244 -19.87 -0.01 -14.15
N ASP A 245 -19.08 0.47 -15.11
CA ASP A 245 -17.68 0.08 -15.31
C ASP A 245 -16.89 1.34 -15.68
N THR A 246 -16.03 1.80 -14.77
CA THR A 246 -15.24 3.03 -14.96
C THR A 246 -13.87 2.75 -15.58
N THR A 247 -13.56 1.50 -15.95
CA THR A 247 -12.22 1.11 -16.40
C THR A 247 -11.78 1.89 -17.64
N GLY A 248 -10.71 2.67 -17.50
CA GLY A 248 -10.17 3.48 -18.60
C GLY A 248 -11.02 4.69 -18.98
N HIS A 249 -11.97 5.09 -18.12
CA HIS A 249 -12.83 6.25 -18.29
C HIS A 249 -12.60 7.27 -17.18
N ASP A 250 -12.87 8.55 -17.47
CA ASP A 250 -12.86 9.59 -16.44
C ASP A 250 -14.11 9.46 -15.55
N LEU A 251 -13.95 9.53 -14.23
CA LEU A 251 -15.07 9.47 -13.28
C LEU A 251 -16.17 10.51 -13.55
N SER A 252 -15.83 11.68 -14.11
CA SER A 252 -16.79 12.72 -14.48
C SER A 252 -17.77 12.27 -15.59
N GLU A 253 -17.53 11.12 -16.24
CA GLU A 253 -18.51 10.50 -17.14
C GLU A 253 -19.66 9.81 -16.38
N PHE A 254 -19.45 9.49 -15.10
CA PHE A 254 -20.37 8.71 -14.27
C PHE A 254 -21.00 9.52 -13.13
N ILE A 255 -20.22 10.40 -12.53
CA ILE A 255 -20.63 11.26 -11.42
C ILE A 255 -20.32 12.72 -11.75
N SER A 256 -20.93 13.67 -11.04
CA SER A 256 -20.65 15.09 -11.25
C SER A 256 -19.23 15.47 -10.83
N ASP A 257 -18.69 16.58 -11.35
CA ASP A 257 -17.35 17.05 -10.98
C ASP A 257 -17.20 17.32 -9.47
N THR A 258 -18.27 17.77 -8.81
CA THR A 258 -18.29 17.96 -7.36
C THR A 258 -18.17 16.63 -6.62
N GLU A 259 -18.91 15.61 -7.08
CA GLU A 259 -18.87 14.26 -6.49
C GLU A 259 -17.52 13.60 -6.73
N LYS A 260 -16.93 13.77 -7.93
CA LYS A 260 -15.56 13.35 -8.23
C LYS A 260 -14.56 13.99 -7.27
N GLN A 261 -14.67 15.29 -6.99
CA GLN A 261 -13.77 15.96 -6.04
C GLN A 261 -13.91 15.40 -4.62
N VAL A 262 -15.14 15.12 -4.16
CA VAL A 262 -15.37 14.47 -2.85
C VAL A 262 -14.75 13.08 -2.83
N PHE A 263 -15.00 12.26 -3.86
CA PHE A 263 -14.46 10.92 -3.98
C PHE A 263 -12.92 10.90 -4.01
N VAL A 264 -12.31 11.77 -4.82
CA VAL A 264 -10.86 11.93 -4.89
C VAL A 264 -10.28 12.39 -3.56
N THR A 265 -10.95 13.29 -2.84
CA THR A 265 -10.53 13.69 -1.50
C THR A 265 -10.58 12.52 -0.53
N ALA A 266 -11.64 11.71 -0.57
CA ALA A 266 -11.80 10.52 0.27
C ALA A 266 -10.75 9.45 -0.04
N LEU A 267 -10.35 9.27 -1.31
CA LEU A 267 -9.29 8.31 -1.69
C LEU A 267 -7.97 8.56 -0.97
N TYR A 268 -7.62 9.81 -0.72
CA TYR A 268 -6.38 10.12 -0.01
C TYR A 268 -6.41 9.77 1.48
N THR A 269 -7.57 9.46 2.05
CA THR A 269 -7.69 9.13 3.47
C THR A 269 -7.76 7.63 3.74
N ILE A 270 -7.87 6.78 2.71
CA ILE A 270 -8.13 5.34 2.88
C ILE A 270 -6.93 4.55 3.42
N GLY A 271 -5.72 5.10 3.33
CA GLY A 271 -4.49 4.39 3.68
C GLY A 271 -4.18 4.45 5.17
N HIS A 272 -3.93 3.28 5.76
CA HIS A 272 -3.64 3.07 7.16
C HIS A 272 -2.60 1.97 7.39
N SER A 273 -2.27 1.73 8.66
CA SER A 273 -1.67 0.50 9.16
C SER A 273 -2.43 0.02 10.41
N GLY A 274 -3.27 -1.01 10.24
CA GLY A 274 -4.36 -1.27 11.19
C GLY A 274 -5.31 -0.07 11.24
N GLU A 275 -5.48 0.51 12.43
CA GLU A 275 -6.25 1.75 12.66
C GLU A 275 -5.40 3.03 12.57
N GLY A 276 -4.10 2.87 12.33
CA GLY A 276 -3.14 3.96 12.33
C GLY A 276 -3.18 4.71 11.00
N HIS A 277 -3.81 5.88 10.98
CA HIS A 277 -3.85 6.74 9.79
C HIS A 277 -2.46 7.05 9.26
N CYS A 278 -2.31 6.92 7.95
CA CYS A 278 -1.16 7.47 7.23
C CYS A 278 -1.31 8.99 7.06
N ASP A 279 -0.18 9.69 6.98
CA ASP A 279 -0.16 10.96 6.26
C ASP A 279 -0.23 10.64 4.76
N TYR A 280 -0.88 11.48 3.98
CA TYR A 280 -0.95 11.35 2.52
C TYR A 280 -0.41 12.59 1.82
N GLU A 281 0.26 12.37 0.68
CA GLU A 281 0.73 13.47 -0.16
C GLU A 281 -0.17 13.56 -1.40
N THR A 282 -0.72 14.75 -1.65
CA THR A 282 -1.41 15.02 -2.90
C THR A 282 -0.37 15.41 -3.95
N TYR A 283 -0.31 14.67 -5.07
CA TYR A 283 0.30 15.24 -6.27
C TYR A 283 -0.63 16.35 -6.76
N SER A 284 -0.10 17.58 -6.79
CA SER A 284 -0.85 18.82 -7.07
C SER A 284 -1.78 18.73 -8.28
N GLU A 285 -2.90 19.46 -8.21
CA GLU A 285 -4.02 19.60 -9.17
C GLU A 285 -3.66 19.81 -10.66
N ASP A 286 -2.39 20.00 -11.02
CA ASP A 286 -1.90 20.15 -12.40
C ASP A 286 -1.96 18.85 -13.23
N ALA A 287 -2.29 17.71 -12.62
CA ALA A 287 -2.47 16.42 -13.32
C ALA A 287 -3.90 16.20 -13.87
N LEU A 288 -4.83 17.13 -13.63
CA LEU A 288 -6.23 17.05 -14.05
C LEU A 288 -6.65 18.12 -15.10
N GLU A 289 -5.68 18.78 -15.76
CA GLU A 289 -5.92 19.65 -16.94
C GLU A 289 -5.60 18.98 -18.29
#